data_AF-A0AAN0IQW1-F1
#
_entry.id   AF-A0AAN0IQW1-F1
#
_cell.length_a   1.000
_cell.length_b   1.000
_cell.length_c   1.000
_cell.angle_alpha   90.00
_cell.angle_beta   90.00
_cell.angle_gamma   90.00
#
_symmetry.space_group_name_H-M   'P 1'
#
loop_
_entity.id
_entity.type
_entity.pdbx_description
1 polymer ?
#
loop_
_entity_poly.entity_id
_entity_poly.type
_entity_poly.pdbx_seq_one_letter_code
_entity_poly.pdbx_strand_id
1 'polypeptide(L)'
;MSQQQPSISSVLNQTTANQVAHNRLKLASISKTIVLCGRQNISLRGHRDNFTDIERDTAGLHNHGNFMALLNFRLDAGDVVLRDHLSKASRIATYTSSVIQNQLMDILSKQVRQHIIDIVEVAKWFCITADEVTDVSNKEILSLVVWYCEPDSLLPREDLVGFFQCNEGITVQQLANMILTHLQSFDLDLFYLRGQAYDGAGNMSGSIRGTAAIITEQHS
;
A
#
# COMPACT_ATOMS: atom_id res chain seq x y z
N MET A 1 7.07 -46.51 30.29
CA MET A 1 6.16 -46.01 29.22
C MET A 1 7.02 -45.55 28.07
N SER A 2 6.95 -46.25 26.94
CA SER A 2 7.72 -45.91 25.72
C SER A 2 7.13 -44.65 25.10
N GLN A 3 7.91 -43.57 25.02
CA GLN A 3 7.52 -42.41 24.22
C GLN A 3 7.64 -42.79 22.74
N GLN A 4 6.50 -42.95 22.05
CA GLN A 4 6.50 -43.09 20.60
C GLN A 4 7.12 -41.83 19.99
N GLN A 5 8.17 -42.02 19.19
CA GLN A 5 8.77 -40.92 18.43
C GLN A 5 7.75 -40.37 17.42
N PRO A 6 7.67 -39.03 17.27
CA PRO A 6 6.76 -38.40 16.32
C PRO A 6 7.11 -38.82 14.88
N SER A 7 6.09 -38.95 14.03
CA SER A 7 6.28 -39.33 12.62
C SER A 7 7.13 -38.29 11.89
N ILE A 8 7.90 -38.73 10.88
CA ILE A 8 8.71 -37.84 10.04
C ILE A 8 7.85 -36.71 9.44
N SER A 9 6.62 -37.02 9.01
CA SER A 9 5.68 -36.02 8.48
C SER A 9 5.30 -34.95 9.51
N SER A 10 5.06 -35.34 10.77
CA SER A 10 4.74 -34.38 11.84
C SER A 10 5.93 -33.46 12.17
N VAL A 11 7.15 -34.00 12.18
CA VAL A 11 8.38 -33.24 12.42
C VAL A 11 8.65 -32.26 11.26
N LEU A 12 8.46 -32.68 10.02
CA LEU A 12 8.61 -31.81 8.84
C LEU A 12 7.59 -30.67 8.85
N ASN A 13 6.32 -30.95 9.14
CA ASN A 13 5.28 -29.93 9.25
C ASN A 13 5.60 -28.92 10.35
N GLN A 14 6.05 -29.39 11.52
CA GLN A 14 6.45 -28.53 12.63
C GLN A 14 7.66 -27.65 12.25
N THR A 15 8.64 -28.21 11.55
CA THR A 15 9.83 -27.47 11.12
C THR A 15 9.46 -26.36 10.12
N THR A 16 8.60 -26.67 9.15
CA THR A 16 8.08 -25.68 8.21
C THR A 16 7.31 -24.58 8.92
N ALA A 17 6.43 -24.94 9.86
CA ALA A 17 5.66 -23.97 10.65
C ALA A 17 6.58 -23.03 11.44
N ASN A 18 7.61 -23.58 12.09
CA ASN A 18 8.61 -22.80 12.82
C ASN A 18 9.37 -21.84 11.90
N GLN A 19 9.77 -22.28 10.70
CA GLN A 19 10.45 -21.44 9.72
C GLN A 19 9.56 -20.30 9.23
N VAL A 20 8.28 -20.57 8.97
CA VAL A 20 7.30 -19.54 8.58
C VAL A 20 7.13 -18.51 9.69
N ALA A 21 6.96 -18.96 10.94
CA ALA A 21 6.84 -18.06 12.09
C ALA A 21 8.08 -17.17 12.24
N HIS A 22 9.28 -17.75 12.11
CA HIS A 22 10.52 -17.00 12.18
C HIS A 22 10.67 -16.01 11.00
N ASN A 23 10.29 -16.39 9.78
CA ASN A 23 10.29 -15.50 8.62
C ASN A 23 9.33 -14.31 8.78
N ARG A 24 8.16 -14.54 9.41
CA ARG A 24 7.22 -13.46 9.72
C ARG A 24 7.82 -12.42 10.66
N LEU A 25 8.62 -12.83 11.66
CA LEU A 25 9.31 -11.90 12.56
C LEU A 25 10.30 -11.00 11.81
N LYS A 26 11.06 -11.58 10.87
CA LYS A 26 11.99 -10.81 10.02
C LYS A 26 11.26 -9.78 9.16
N LEU A 27 10.21 -10.21 8.47
CA LEU A 27 9.38 -9.31 7.66
C LEU A 27 8.70 -8.25 8.52
N ALA A 28 8.27 -8.58 9.74
CA ALA A 28 7.63 -7.61 10.63
C ALA A 28 8.55 -6.41 10.93
N SER A 29 9.84 -6.64 11.21
CA SER A 29 10.79 -5.53 11.43
C SER A 29 10.94 -4.65 10.19
N ILE A 30 11.04 -5.25 9.00
CA ILE A 30 11.20 -4.53 7.73
C ILE A 30 9.92 -3.76 7.36
N SER A 31 8.76 -4.42 7.41
CA SER A 31 7.47 -3.81 7.12
C SER A 31 7.14 -2.67 8.09
N LYS A 32 7.46 -2.80 9.39
CA LYS A 32 7.27 -1.72 10.36
C LYS A 32 8.11 -0.49 10.02
N THR A 33 9.32 -0.66 9.51
CA THR A 33 10.13 0.46 9.01
C THR A 33 9.46 1.16 7.84
N ILE A 34 8.92 0.40 6.87
CA ILE A 34 8.18 0.98 5.74
C ILE A 34 6.93 1.73 6.20
N VAL A 35 6.16 1.14 7.14
CA VAL A 35 4.99 1.79 7.73
C VAL A 35 5.37 3.07 8.46
N LEU A 36 6.46 3.07 9.22
CA LEU A 36 6.97 4.28 9.88
C LEU A 36 7.28 5.38 8.85
N CYS A 37 8.01 5.04 7.79
CA CYS A 37 8.31 5.97 6.71
C CYS A 37 7.04 6.55 6.09
N GLY A 38 6.06 5.70 5.76
CA GLY A 38 4.78 6.14 5.19
C GLY A 38 3.99 7.06 6.13
N ARG A 39 3.90 6.73 7.42
CA ARG A 39 3.16 7.54 8.41
C ARG A 39 3.79 8.90 8.69
N GLN A 40 5.12 9.01 8.55
CA GLN A 40 5.88 10.23 8.83
C GLN A 40 6.20 11.02 7.56
N ASN A 41 5.69 10.60 6.40
CA ASN A 41 6.03 11.17 5.09
C ASN A 41 7.55 11.24 4.84
N ILE A 42 8.28 10.20 5.26
CA ILE A 42 9.72 10.07 5.08
C ILE A 42 9.96 9.24 3.82
N SER A 43 10.72 9.78 2.86
CA SER A 43 11.10 9.02 1.67
C SER A 43 11.90 7.77 2.09
N LEU A 44 11.55 6.60 1.54
CA LEU A 44 12.32 5.38 1.80
C LEU A 44 13.74 5.48 1.25
N ARG A 45 13.86 6.11 0.08
CA ARG A 45 15.06 6.15 -0.73
C ARG A 45 15.67 7.53 -0.88
N GLY A 46 17.00 7.56 -0.99
CA GLY A 46 17.78 8.74 -1.37
C GLY A 46 18.12 8.76 -2.86
N HIS A 47 18.91 9.77 -3.26
CA HIS A 47 19.34 9.95 -4.65
C HIS A 47 20.37 8.90 -5.12
N ARG A 48 20.95 8.10 -4.21
CA ARG A 48 22.08 7.18 -4.49
C ARG A 48 21.87 5.78 -3.87
N ASP A 49 20.70 5.20 -4.07
CA ASP A 49 20.32 3.91 -3.46
C ASP A 49 20.67 2.67 -4.31
N ASN A 50 21.44 2.84 -5.39
CA ASN A 50 21.78 1.76 -6.32
C ASN A 50 22.91 0.84 -5.82
N PHE A 51 23.41 1.02 -4.60
CA PHE A 51 24.50 0.19 -4.09
C PHE A 51 23.98 -1.16 -3.62
N THR A 52 24.35 -2.19 -4.38
CA THR A 52 24.20 -3.60 -4.03
C THR A 52 25.08 -4.05 -2.88
N ASP A 53 25.94 -3.16 -2.41
CA ASP A 53 26.99 -3.46 -1.47
C ASP A 53 26.48 -3.09 -0.10
N ILE A 54 26.12 -4.13 0.64
CA ILE A 54 26.08 -4.14 2.10
C ILE A 54 27.52 -4.07 2.62
N GLU A 55 28.40 -3.31 1.96
CA GLU A 55 29.56 -2.78 2.65
C GLU A 55 28.95 -1.79 3.63
N ARG A 56 28.73 -2.29 4.85
CA ARG A 56 28.51 -1.46 6.03
C ARG A 56 29.46 -0.31 5.88
N ASP A 57 28.92 0.88 5.68
CA ASP A 57 29.68 2.10 5.57
C ASP A 57 30.54 2.25 6.82
N THR A 58 31.72 1.66 6.79
CA THR A 58 32.69 1.65 7.89
C THR A 58 33.31 3.03 8.06
N ALA A 59 33.00 3.97 7.15
CA ALA A 59 33.54 5.31 7.12
C ALA A 59 32.48 6.44 7.24
N GLY A 60 31.18 6.13 7.30
CA GLY A 60 30.11 7.15 7.34
C GLY A 60 30.00 8.01 6.07
N LEU A 61 30.57 7.55 4.95
CA LEU A 61 30.67 8.31 3.69
C LEU A 61 29.45 8.15 2.77
N HIS A 62 28.56 7.18 3.01
CA HIS A 62 27.49 6.81 2.08
C HIS A 62 26.11 6.83 2.75
N ASN A 63 25.27 7.79 2.35
CA ASN A 63 23.86 7.82 2.74
C ASN A 63 23.07 6.76 1.93
N HIS A 64 22.81 5.59 2.53
CA HIS A 64 22.05 4.48 1.95
C HIS A 64 20.51 4.68 1.97
N GLY A 65 20.04 5.90 2.16
CA GLY A 65 18.62 6.24 2.26
C GLY A 65 18.03 5.96 3.66
N ASN A 66 16.86 6.57 3.92
CA ASN A 66 16.23 6.50 5.25
C ASN A 66 15.84 5.07 5.64
N PHE A 67 15.45 4.24 4.67
CA PHE A 67 15.07 2.86 4.95
C PHE A 67 16.24 2.06 5.56
N MET A 68 17.43 2.09 4.96
CA MET A 68 18.60 1.39 5.50
C MET A 68 19.09 2.02 6.80
N ALA A 69 19.06 3.35 6.92
CA ALA A 69 19.41 4.03 8.16
C ALA A 69 18.50 3.59 9.32
N LEU A 70 17.19 3.48 9.10
CA LEU A 70 16.24 3.01 10.10
C LEU A 70 16.42 1.53 10.42
N LEU A 71 16.76 0.67 9.45
CA LEU A 71 17.10 -0.73 9.75
C LEU A 71 18.34 -0.82 10.63
N ASN A 72 19.41 -0.08 10.32
CA ASN A 72 20.62 -0.02 11.16
C ASN A 72 20.30 0.50 12.57
N PHE A 73 19.48 1.55 12.69
CA PHE A 73 19.00 2.04 13.98
C PHE A 73 18.29 0.94 14.79
N ARG A 74 17.46 0.10 14.15
CA ARG A 74 16.82 -1.04 14.82
C ARG A 74 17.84 -2.10 15.26
N LEU A 75 18.88 -2.36 14.46
CA LEU A 75 19.96 -3.27 14.83
C LEU A 75 20.69 -2.79 16.09
N ASP A 76 20.98 -1.50 16.17
CA ASP A 76 21.65 -0.86 17.31
C ASP A 76 20.74 -0.83 18.54
N ALA A 77 19.43 -0.62 18.34
CA ALA A 77 18.42 -0.71 19.38
C ALA A 77 18.12 -2.15 19.85
N GLY A 78 18.79 -3.17 19.30
CA GLY A 78 18.73 -4.54 19.80
C GLY A 78 17.78 -5.49 19.07
N ASP A 79 17.39 -5.20 17.82
CA ASP A 79 16.60 -6.13 16.99
C ASP A 79 17.44 -7.34 16.54
N VAL A 80 17.55 -8.35 17.42
CA VAL A 80 18.40 -9.53 17.21
C VAL A 80 17.92 -10.37 16.03
N VAL A 81 16.60 -10.44 15.79
CA VAL A 81 16.03 -11.20 14.68
C VAL A 81 16.42 -10.59 13.34
N LEU A 82 16.30 -9.26 13.21
CA LEU A 82 16.74 -8.55 12.03
C LEU A 82 18.27 -8.64 11.84
N ARG A 83 19.04 -8.56 12.93
CA ARG A 83 20.51 -8.71 12.89
C ARG A 83 20.93 -10.08 12.35
N ASP A 84 20.34 -11.13 12.89
CA ASP A 84 20.60 -12.50 12.46
C ASP A 84 20.20 -12.71 11.00
N HIS A 85 19.08 -12.14 10.59
CA HIS A 85 18.64 -12.19 9.20
C HIS A 85 19.63 -11.50 8.26
N LEU A 86 19.98 -10.24 8.53
CA LEU A 86 20.85 -9.46 7.64
C LEU A 86 22.30 -9.97 7.61
N SER A 87 22.76 -10.66 8.66
CA SER A 87 24.10 -11.27 8.69
C SER A 87 24.18 -12.64 8.02
N LYS A 88 23.10 -13.42 8.04
CA LYS A 88 23.07 -14.82 7.55
C LYS A 88 22.37 -14.98 6.20
N ALA A 89 21.51 -14.03 5.81
CA ALA A 89 20.78 -14.11 4.56
C ALA A 89 21.72 -13.99 3.36
N SER A 90 21.45 -14.75 2.31
CA SER A 90 22.08 -14.50 1.02
C SER A 90 21.70 -13.09 0.52
N ARG A 91 22.54 -12.48 -0.31
CA ARG A 91 22.31 -11.13 -0.87
C ARG A 91 20.93 -10.94 -1.51
N ILE A 92 20.32 -12.02 -2.00
CA ILE A 92 18.99 -12.02 -2.65
C ILE A 92 17.85 -12.08 -1.62
N ALA A 93 18.10 -12.64 -0.44
CA ALA A 93 17.08 -12.89 0.59
C ALA A 93 17.08 -11.86 1.74
N THR A 94 17.83 -10.77 1.62
CA THR A 94 17.85 -9.72 2.67
C THR A 94 16.54 -8.96 2.78
N TYR A 95 15.73 -8.96 1.71
CA TYR A 95 14.49 -8.20 1.58
C TYR A 95 14.68 -6.67 1.66
N THR A 96 15.90 -6.20 1.38
CA THR A 96 16.24 -4.77 1.46
C THR A 96 16.26 -4.05 0.12
N SER A 97 16.16 -4.78 -1.00
CA SER A 97 16.23 -4.18 -2.35
C SER A 97 15.02 -3.29 -2.65
N SER A 98 15.21 -2.34 -3.58
CA SER A 98 14.14 -1.46 -4.05
C SER A 98 12.93 -2.24 -4.61
N VAL A 99 13.17 -3.35 -5.29
CA VAL A 99 12.11 -4.23 -5.81
C VAL A 99 11.26 -4.79 -4.67
N ILE A 100 11.89 -5.34 -3.63
CA ILE A 100 11.17 -5.90 -2.48
C ILE A 100 10.46 -4.81 -1.68
N GLN A 101 11.10 -3.65 -1.49
CA GLN A 101 10.45 -2.50 -0.86
C GLN A 101 9.16 -2.10 -1.59
N ASN A 102 9.19 -2.02 -2.93
CA ASN A 102 8.01 -1.70 -3.73
C ASN A 102 6.92 -2.78 -3.59
N GLN A 103 7.28 -4.06 -3.57
CA GLN A 103 6.33 -5.16 -3.35
C GLN A 103 5.68 -5.08 -1.97
N LEU A 104 6.48 -4.79 -0.93
CA LEU A 104 5.96 -4.61 0.42
C LEU A 104 5.05 -3.38 0.51
N MET A 105 5.40 -2.28 -0.15
CA MET A 105 4.53 -1.10 -0.25
C MET A 105 3.20 -1.42 -0.92
N ASP A 106 3.20 -2.16 -2.03
CA ASP A 106 1.98 -2.56 -2.73
C ASP A 106 1.09 -3.44 -1.84
N ILE A 107 1.68 -4.42 -1.14
CA ILE A 107 0.95 -5.27 -0.18
C ILE A 107 0.35 -4.42 0.95
N LEU A 108 1.14 -3.54 1.56
CA LEU A 108 0.68 -2.67 2.65
C LEU A 108 -0.43 -1.72 2.19
N SER A 109 -0.26 -1.12 1.01
CA SER A 109 -1.28 -0.24 0.39
C SER A 109 -2.59 -0.98 0.15
N LYS A 110 -2.53 -2.20 -0.39
CA LYS A 110 -3.72 -3.06 -0.56
C LYS A 110 -4.41 -3.38 0.75
N GLN A 111 -3.65 -3.68 1.81
CA GLN A 111 -4.22 -3.97 3.13
C GLN A 111 -4.90 -2.74 3.75
N VAL A 112 -4.28 -1.56 3.64
CA VAL A 112 -4.86 -0.30 4.12
C VAL A 112 -6.14 0.02 3.34
N ARG A 113 -6.09 -0.08 2.01
CA ARG A 113 -7.29 0.11 1.17
C ARG A 113 -8.39 -0.86 1.57
N GLN A 114 -8.11 -2.16 1.66
CA GLN A 114 -9.14 -3.15 2.04
C GLN A 114 -9.77 -2.80 3.37
N HIS A 115 -8.97 -2.39 4.35
CA HIS A 115 -9.51 -1.97 5.65
C HIS A 115 -10.47 -0.78 5.54
N ILE A 116 -10.15 0.22 4.71
CA ILE A 116 -11.06 1.35 4.43
C ILE A 116 -12.35 0.85 3.76
N ILE A 117 -12.23 -0.02 2.76
CA ILE A 117 -13.39 -0.60 2.06
C ILE A 117 -14.30 -1.37 3.02
N ASP A 118 -13.74 -2.20 3.89
CA ASP A 118 -14.51 -2.97 4.88
C ASP A 118 -15.32 -2.03 5.80
N ILE A 119 -14.75 -0.88 6.18
CA ILE A 119 -15.47 0.14 6.98
C ILE A 119 -16.59 0.79 6.15
N VAL A 120 -16.32 1.14 4.90
CA VAL A 120 -17.31 1.72 3.98
C VAL A 120 -18.49 0.75 3.76
N GLU A 121 -18.24 -0.54 3.62
CA GLU A 121 -19.29 -1.56 3.48
C GLU A 121 -20.20 -1.63 4.71
N VAL A 122 -19.65 -1.43 5.91
CA VAL A 122 -20.42 -1.35 7.16
C VAL A 122 -21.20 -0.03 7.23
N ALA A 123 -20.59 1.08 6.84
CA ALA A 123 -21.23 2.40 6.78
C ALA A 123 -22.38 2.46 5.75
N LYS A 124 -22.36 1.55 4.77
CA LYS A 124 -23.28 1.45 3.63
C LYS A 124 -23.17 2.63 2.67
N TRP A 125 -23.57 3.82 3.08
CA TRP A 125 -23.64 4.99 2.21
C TRP A 125 -22.29 5.69 2.13
N PHE A 126 -21.88 6.01 0.91
CA PHE A 126 -20.63 6.71 0.67
C PHE A 126 -20.73 7.70 -0.49
N CYS A 127 -19.80 8.64 -0.52
CA CYS A 127 -19.55 9.53 -1.64
C CYS A 127 -18.10 9.34 -2.11
N ILE A 128 -17.77 9.85 -3.29
CA ILE A 128 -16.40 9.84 -3.79
C ILE A 128 -15.94 11.24 -4.16
N THR A 129 -14.65 11.48 -4.02
CA THR A 129 -13.97 12.61 -4.65
C THR A 129 -12.83 12.09 -5.51
N ALA A 130 -12.68 12.64 -6.71
CA ALA A 130 -11.54 12.31 -7.56
C ALA A 130 -10.90 13.57 -8.14
N ASP A 131 -9.57 13.59 -8.16
CA ASP A 131 -8.77 14.72 -8.61
C ASP A 131 -7.67 14.23 -9.56
N GLU A 132 -7.50 14.95 -10.66
CA GLU A 132 -6.50 14.67 -11.69
C GLU A 132 -5.23 15.48 -11.40
N VAL A 133 -4.12 14.77 -11.21
CA VAL A 133 -2.81 15.38 -10.94
C VAL A 133 -1.81 14.93 -11.99
N THR A 134 -1.10 15.88 -12.58
CA THR A 134 0.04 15.59 -13.46
C THR A 134 1.28 15.28 -12.62
N ASP A 135 1.78 14.05 -12.69
CA ASP A 135 3.02 13.63 -12.03
C ASP A 135 4.26 14.29 -12.65
N VAL A 136 5.38 14.27 -11.92
CA VAL A 136 6.70 14.79 -12.31
C VAL A 136 7.22 14.23 -13.64
N SER A 137 6.67 13.09 -14.08
CA SER A 137 6.99 12.44 -15.36
C SER A 137 6.06 12.87 -16.51
N ASN A 138 5.26 13.94 -16.34
CA ASN A 138 4.19 14.36 -17.25
C ASN A 138 3.16 13.26 -17.53
N LYS A 139 2.80 12.51 -16.48
CA LYS A 139 1.81 11.44 -16.54
C LYS A 139 0.61 11.83 -15.70
N GLU A 140 -0.57 11.72 -16.27
CA GLU A 140 -1.80 12.02 -15.54
C GLU A 140 -2.13 10.88 -14.58
N ILE A 141 -2.43 11.25 -13.34
CA ILE A 141 -2.78 10.34 -12.24
C ILE A 141 -4.10 10.79 -11.66
N LEU A 142 -5.05 9.88 -11.56
CA LEU A 142 -6.29 10.07 -10.85
C LEU A 142 -6.10 9.68 -9.38
N SER A 143 -6.28 10.62 -8.46
CA SER A 143 -6.48 10.33 -7.05
C SER A 143 -7.96 10.02 -6.81
N LEU A 144 -8.26 8.99 -6.03
CA LEU A 144 -9.63 8.62 -5.65
C LEU A 144 -9.74 8.52 -4.14
N VAL A 145 -10.74 9.20 -3.61
CA VAL A 145 -11.01 9.33 -2.19
C VAL A 145 -12.47 8.95 -1.94
N VAL A 146 -12.71 8.27 -0.83
CA VAL A 146 -14.06 7.90 -0.37
C VAL A 146 -14.44 8.70 0.86
N TRP A 147 -15.70 9.12 0.89
CA TRP A 147 -16.32 9.84 1.99
C TRP A 147 -17.42 8.97 2.58
N TYR A 148 -17.40 8.76 3.89
CA TYR A 148 -18.38 7.93 4.58
C TYR A 148 -18.55 8.40 6.02
N CYS A 149 -19.63 7.97 6.68
CA CYS A 149 -19.80 8.17 8.12
C CYS A 149 -19.23 6.95 8.84
N GLU A 150 -18.22 7.14 9.68
CA GLU A 150 -17.63 6.06 10.46
C GLU A 150 -18.72 5.40 11.34
N PRO A 151 -18.97 4.09 11.24
CA PRO A 151 -20.11 3.44 11.88
C PRO A 151 -20.21 3.67 13.39
N ASP A 152 -19.08 3.68 14.10
CA ASP A 152 -19.05 3.80 15.55
C ASP A 152 -19.21 5.25 16.05
N SER A 153 -18.58 6.21 15.35
CA SER A 153 -18.54 7.60 15.81
C SER A 153 -19.56 8.51 15.13
N LEU A 154 -20.13 8.06 14.01
CA LEU A 154 -20.98 8.83 13.09
C LEU A 154 -20.33 10.13 12.58
N LEU A 155 -19.00 10.25 12.70
CA LEU A 155 -18.26 11.37 12.17
C LEU A 155 -17.96 11.16 10.69
N PRO A 156 -18.03 12.22 9.87
CA PRO A 156 -17.62 12.14 8.49
C PRO A 156 -16.11 11.84 8.43
N ARG A 157 -15.75 10.89 7.57
CA ARG A 157 -14.39 10.54 7.24
C ARG A 157 -14.14 10.65 5.75
N GLU A 158 -12.91 11.00 5.44
CA GLU A 158 -12.36 11.09 4.10
C GLU A 158 -11.09 10.25 4.08
N ASP A 159 -11.06 9.21 3.25
CA ASP A 159 -9.91 8.32 3.13
C ASP A 159 -9.53 8.12 1.67
N LEU A 160 -8.24 8.27 1.37
CA LEU A 160 -7.68 8.01 0.05
C LEU A 160 -7.63 6.49 -0.21
N VAL A 161 -8.28 6.04 -1.28
CA VAL A 161 -8.27 4.62 -1.69
C VAL A 161 -7.21 4.32 -2.75
N GLY A 162 -6.70 5.34 -3.45
CA GLY A 162 -5.50 5.16 -4.26
C GLY A 162 -5.23 6.25 -5.28
N PHE A 163 -4.13 6.03 -5.99
CA PHE A 163 -3.69 6.78 -7.16
C PHE A 163 -3.64 5.84 -8.35
N PHE A 164 -4.25 6.24 -9.46
CA PHE A 164 -4.43 5.41 -10.65
C PHE A 164 -3.90 6.13 -11.86
N GLN A 165 -2.98 5.50 -12.59
CA GLN A 165 -2.35 6.12 -13.75
C GLN A 165 -3.31 6.11 -14.94
N CYS A 166 -3.54 7.27 -15.55
CA CYS A 166 -4.43 7.45 -16.70
C CYS A 166 -3.73 7.07 -18.02
N ASN A 167 -3.50 5.77 -18.22
CA ASN A 167 -2.76 5.28 -19.40
C ASN A 167 -3.50 5.44 -20.73
N GLU A 168 -4.84 5.45 -20.70
CA GLU A 168 -5.68 5.44 -21.91
C GLU A 168 -6.08 6.85 -22.37
N GLY A 169 -5.83 7.87 -21.56
CA GLY A 169 -6.23 9.26 -21.81
C GLY A 169 -7.07 9.84 -20.67
N ILE A 170 -7.42 11.12 -20.82
CA ILE A 170 -8.09 11.96 -19.80
C ILE A 170 -9.42 12.53 -20.31
N THR A 171 -10.05 11.83 -21.26
CA THR A 171 -11.41 12.19 -21.67
C THR A 171 -12.40 11.87 -20.55
N VAL A 172 -13.51 12.59 -20.51
CA VAL A 172 -14.62 12.39 -19.56
C VAL A 172 -14.99 10.92 -19.38
N GLN A 173 -15.22 10.23 -20.51
CA GLN A 173 -15.67 8.84 -20.52
C GLN A 173 -14.60 7.91 -19.96
N GLN A 174 -13.33 8.17 -20.25
CA GLN A 174 -12.22 7.36 -19.76
C GLN A 174 -12.06 7.51 -18.25
N LEU A 175 -12.14 8.74 -17.74
CA LEU A 175 -12.07 8.99 -16.29
C LEU A 175 -13.27 8.38 -15.57
N ALA A 176 -14.48 8.52 -16.12
CA ALA A 176 -15.69 7.88 -15.57
C ALA A 176 -15.56 6.35 -15.52
N ASN A 177 -15.17 5.73 -16.64
CA ASN A 177 -14.99 4.29 -16.72
C ASN A 177 -13.89 3.81 -15.76
N MET A 178 -12.80 4.58 -15.62
CA MET A 178 -11.70 4.27 -14.71
C MET A 178 -12.17 4.28 -13.25
N ILE A 179 -12.92 5.32 -12.84
CA ILE A 179 -13.50 5.41 -11.49
C ILE A 179 -14.42 4.23 -11.23
N LEU A 180 -15.37 3.96 -12.13
CA LEU A 180 -16.32 2.86 -12.00
C LEU A 180 -15.62 1.51 -11.91
N THR A 181 -14.65 1.27 -12.78
CA THR A 181 -13.85 0.04 -12.79
C THR A 181 -13.10 -0.13 -11.47
N HIS A 182 -12.52 0.94 -10.92
CA HIS A 182 -11.82 0.85 -9.65
C HIS A 182 -12.76 0.62 -8.47
N LEU A 183 -13.87 1.33 -8.38
CA LEU A 183 -14.88 1.10 -7.32
C LEU A 183 -15.41 -0.34 -7.36
N GLN A 184 -15.74 -0.85 -8.54
CA GLN A 184 -16.14 -2.24 -8.72
C GLN A 184 -15.02 -3.22 -8.36
N SER A 185 -13.76 -2.91 -8.71
CA SER A 185 -12.62 -3.76 -8.34
C SER A 185 -12.32 -3.77 -6.84
N PHE A 186 -12.90 -2.84 -6.09
CA PHE A 186 -12.84 -2.80 -4.63
C PHE A 186 -14.09 -3.41 -4.00
N ASP A 187 -14.95 -4.06 -4.78
CA ASP A 187 -16.22 -4.64 -4.33
C ASP A 187 -17.19 -3.62 -3.71
N LEU A 188 -17.03 -2.32 -4.00
CA LEU A 188 -17.97 -1.30 -3.56
C LEU A 188 -19.25 -1.32 -4.40
N ASP A 189 -20.38 -1.51 -3.73
CA ASP A 189 -21.69 -1.48 -4.37
C ASP A 189 -22.13 -0.04 -4.68
N LEU A 190 -22.12 0.28 -5.97
CA LEU A 190 -22.48 1.59 -6.52
C LEU A 190 -23.92 1.99 -6.22
N PHE A 191 -24.81 1.04 -5.85
CA PHE A 191 -26.16 1.36 -5.37
C PHE A 191 -26.14 2.29 -4.14
N TYR A 192 -25.09 2.20 -3.32
CA TYR A 192 -24.94 3.04 -2.12
C TYR A 192 -24.11 4.31 -2.34
N LEU A 193 -23.65 4.56 -3.58
CA LEU A 193 -22.99 5.82 -3.93
C LEU A 193 -24.02 6.96 -3.91
N ARG A 194 -23.83 7.95 -3.03
CA ARG A 194 -24.78 9.07 -2.82
C ARG A 194 -24.28 10.42 -3.31
N GLY A 195 -22.99 10.55 -3.61
CA GLY A 195 -22.41 11.81 -4.03
C GLY A 195 -21.06 11.62 -4.70
N GLN A 196 -20.73 12.55 -5.57
CA GLN A 196 -19.50 12.56 -6.34
C GLN A 196 -19.03 14.00 -6.43
N ALA A 197 -17.74 14.25 -6.20
CA ALA A 197 -17.14 15.55 -6.48
C ALA A 197 -15.83 15.36 -7.26
N TYR A 198 -15.56 16.26 -8.19
CA TYR A 198 -14.39 16.15 -9.04
C TYR A 198 -13.72 17.49 -9.21
N ASP A 199 -12.40 17.52 -9.01
CA ASP A 199 -11.58 18.70 -9.29
C ASP A 199 -10.93 18.52 -10.68
N GLY A 200 -11.20 19.47 -11.58
CA GLY A 200 -10.86 19.35 -13.01
C GLY A 200 -11.86 20.05 -13.94
N ALA A 201 -11.37 20.98 -14.76
CA ALA A 201 -12.19 21.80 -15.65
C ALA A 201 -12.86 21.00 -16.78
N GLY A 202 -14.16 21.24 -17.01
CA GLY A 202 -14.94 20.82 -18.18
C GLY A 202 -15.27 19.33 -18.27
N ASN A 203 -14.28 18.46 -18.10
CA ASN A 203 -14.40 17.03 -18.32
C ASN A 203 -15.04 16.28 -17.14
N MET A 204 -14.78 16.71 -15.92
CA MET A 204 -15.23 15.97 -14.73
C MET A 204 -16.57 16.46 -14.16
N SER A 205 -16.83 17.76 -14.24
CA SER A 205 -17.96 18.45 -13.58
C SER A 205 -19.12 18.86 -14.50
N GLY A 206 -19.04 18.59 -15.81
CA GLY A 206 -20.05 19.02 -16.78
C GLY A 206 -21.43 18.39 -16.56
N SER A 207 -22.49 19.21 -16.50
CA SER A 207 -23.86 18.75 -16.22
C SER A 207 -24.53 17.98 -17.37
N ILE A 208 -24.00 18.05 -18.60
CA ILE A 208 -24.61 17.46 -19.81
C ILE A 208 -23.81 16.24 -20.30
N ARG A 209 -22.50 16.18 -20.04
CA ARG A 209 -21.57 15.13 -20.50
C ARG A 209 -20.34 14.94 -19.60
N GLY A 210 -20.38 15.39 -18.35
CA GLY A 210 -19.30 15.24 -17.37
C GLY A 210 -19.25 13.84 -16.77
N THR A 211 -18.13 13.48 -16.15
CA THR A 211 -17.97 12.20 -15.45
C THR A 211 -19.07 11.96 -14.41
N ALA A 212 -19.46 13.03 -13.69
CA ALA A 212 -20.58 13.00 -12.77
C ALA A 212 -21.92 12.63 -13.43
N ALA A 213 -22.23 13.19 -14.61
CA ALA A 213 -23.48 12.91 -15.32
C ALA A 213 -23.54 11.44 -15.78
N ILE A 214 -22.43 10.91 -16.32
CA ILE A 214 -22.35 9.52 -16.78
C ILE A 214 -22.57 8.53 -15.63
N ILE A 215 -21.89 8.73 -14.49
CA ILE A 215 -22.03 7.81 -13.35
C ILE A 215 -23.43 7.91 -12.75
N THR A 216 -24.01 9.11 -12.71
CA THR A 216 -25.39 9.32 -12.25
C THR A 216 -26.40 8.61 -13.15
N GLU A 217 -26.28 8.73 -14.48
CA GLU A 217 -27.18 8.05 -15.44
C GLU A 217 -27.11 6.52 -15.35
N GLN A 218 -25.96 5.95 -15.03
CA GLN A 218 -25.77 4.50 -14.98
C GLN A 218 -26.22 3.86 -13.65
N HIS A 219 -26.32 4.64 -12.57
CA HIS A 219 -26.46 4.11 -11.21
C HIS A 219 -27.46 4.87 -10.30
N SER A 220 -28.32 5.74 -10.85
CA SER A 220 -29.43 6.39 -10.12
C SER A 220 -30.77 5.69 -10.31
#